data_AF-A0A380KPT5-F1
#
_entry.id   AF-A0A380KPT5-F1
#
_cell.length_a   1.000
_cell.length_b   1.000
_cell.length_c   1.000
_cell.angle_alpha   90.00
_cell.angle_beta   90.00
_cell.angle_gamma   90.00
#
_symmetry.space_group_name_H-M   'P 1'
#
loop_
_entity.id
_entity.type
_entity.pdbx_description
1 polymer ?
#
loop_
_entity_poly.entity_id
_entity_poly.type
_entity_poly.pdbx_seq_one_letter_code
_entity_poly.pdbx_strand_id
1 'polypeptide(L)'
;MSKKLFMQAISKFFFGFLFVATLLFLSAGTLYYWNAWLLLAILFIPMFISGLVMMIFSPELLKKRLNAKESEKEQQQVIKFSALMFITAFLTAGFSFRFHWLRLSPNISYVAAVIFLLAYGLYAEVLRENAYLARTIEVQEGQKVIDTGLYSIVRHPMYAATLLLFLAMGLVLGSLVSFLILLAYLPLIVKRIRNEEVVLVRDLQGYEVYQKKFVIA
;
A
#
# COMPACT_ATOMS: atom_id res chain seq x y z
N MET A 1 -26.01 7.13 -4.41
CA MET A 1 -25.02 6.03 -4.56
C MET A 1 -24.96 5.60 -6.02
N SER A 2 -23.85 5.78 -6.74
CA SER A 2 -23.79 5.41 -8.16
C SER A 2 -23.48 3.92 -8.31
N LYS A 3 -24.37 3.15 -8.95
CA LYS A 3 -24.13 1.72 -9.27
C LYS A 3 -22.79 1.51 -9.99
N LYS A 4 -22.37 2.51 -10.77
CA LYS A 4 -21.08 2.54 -11.48
C LYS A 4 -19.87 2.51 -10.54
N LEU A 5 -19.88 3.28 -9.45
CA LEU A 5 -18.78 3.29 -8.48
C LEU A 5 -18.64 1.94 -7.76
N PHE A 6 -19.77 1.33 -7.39
CA PHE A 6 -19.79 0.00 -6.78
C PHE A 6 -19.19 -1.07 -7.69
N MET A 7 -19.67 -1.13 -8.93
CA MET A 7 -19.17 -2.07 -9.93
C MET A 7 -17.68 -1.86 -10.18
N GLN A 8 -17.22 -0.61 -10.27
CA GLN A 8 -15.81 -0.33 -10.45
C GLN A 8 -14.96 -0.79 -9.26
N ALA A 9 -15.43 -0.56 -8.02
CA ALA A 9 -14.74 -0.99 -6.81
C ALA A 9 -14.63 -2.51 -6.73
N ILE A 10 -15.74 -3.22 -6.92
CA ILE A 10 -15.80 -4.69 -6.88
C ILE A 10 -14.96 -5.30 -7.98
N SER A 11 -15.06 -4.81 -9.22
CA SER A 11 -14.26 -5.35 -10.32
C SER A 11 -12.77 -5.20 -10.02
N LYS A 12 -12.31 -4.03 -9.58
CA LYS A 12 -10.89 -3.83 -9.23
C LYS A 12 -10.44 -4.71 -8.07
N PHE A 13 -11.28 -4.87 -7.05
CA PHE A 13 -11.01 -5.76 -5.93
C PHE A 13 -10.86 -7.22 -6.40
N PHE A 14 -11.82 -7.71 -7.19
CA PHE A 14 -11.84 -9.08 -7.69
C PHE A 14 -10.65 -9.37 -8.62
N PHE A 15 -10.37 -8.47 -9.58
CA PHE A 15 -9.19 -8.61 -10.45
C PHE A 15 -7.88 -8.53 -9.67
N GLY A 16 -7.79 -7.67 -8.66
CA GLY A 16 -6.63 -7.60 -7.77
C GLY A 16 -6.41 -8.91 -7.01
N PHE A 17 -7.48 -9.48 -6.43
CA PHE A 17 -7.44 -10.76 -5.74
C PHE A 17 -6.97 -11.88 -6.68
N LEU A 18 -7.62 -12.00 -7.84
CA LEU A 18 -7.29 -13.03 -8.82
C LEU A 18 -5.87 -12.90 -9.34
N PHE A 19 -5.39 -11.67 -9.58
CA PHE A 19 -4.04 -11.42 -10.03
C PHE A 19 -2.99 -11.89 -9.01
N VAL A 20 -3.11 -11.47 -7.75
CA VAL A 20 -2.17 -11.89 -6.68
C VAL A 20 -2.24 -13.39 -6.44
N ALA A 21 -3.46 -13.96 -6.36
CA ALA A 21 -3.65 -15.39 -6.18
C ALA A 21 -3.02 -16.18 -7.33
N THR A 22 -3.20 -15.74 -8.58
CA THR A 22 -2.61 -16.39 -9.76
C THR A 22 -1.09 -16.35 -9.67
N LEU A 23 -0.47 -15.21 -9.39
CA LEU A 23 0.99 -15.10 -9.28
C LEU A 23 1.56 -16.07 -8.23
N LEU A 24 0.93 -16.13 -7.05
CA LEU A 24 1.39 -16.97 -5.94
C LEU A 24 1.19 -18.46 -6.22
N PHE A 25 -0.01 -18.88 -6.60
CA PHE A 25 -0.34 -20.30 -6.76
C PHE A 25 0.20 -20.90 -8.05
N LEU A 26 0.25 -20.13 -9.14
CA LEU A 26 0.84 -20.59 -10.41
C LEU A 26 2.35 -20.86 -10.25
N SER A 27 3.07 -19.95 -9.59
CA SER A 27 4.50 -20.13 -9.34
C SER A 27 4.78 -21.21 -8.27
N ALA A 28 3.92 -21.33 -7.24
CA ALA A 28 3.99 -22.42 -6.27
C ALA A 28 3.67 -23.79 -6.88
N GLY A 29 2.86 -23.84 -7.94
CA GLY A 29 2.41 -25.08 -8.58
C GLY A 29 1.42 -25.89 -7.74
N THR A 30 0.85 -25.31 -6.68
CA THR A 30 -0.10 -25.97 -5.78
C THR A 30 -0.91 -24.96 -4.97
N LEU A 31 -2.12 -25.34 -4.57
CA LEU A 31 -2.98 -24.56 -3.66
C LEU A 31 -2.68 -24.81 -2.17
N TYR A 32 -1.84 -25.80 -1.84
CA TYR A 32 -1.43 -26.11 -0.47
C TYR A 32 -0.43 -25.10 0.12
N TYR A 33 -0.16 -24.00 -0.59
CA TYR A 33 0.65 -22.91 -0.09
C TYR A 33 -0.12 -22.05 0.92
N TRP A 34 -0.15 -22.50 2.18
CA TRP A 34 -0.94 -21.85 3.23
C TRP A 34 -0.55 -20.38 3.48
N ASN A 35 0.74 -20.01 3.34
CA ASN A 35 1.15 -18.61 3.52
C ASN A 35 0.53 -17.68 2.47
N ALA A 36 0.28 -18.17 1.25
CA ALA A 36 -0.41 -17.39 0.22
C ALA A 36 -1.87 -17.13 0.63
N TRP A 37 -2.56 -18.14 1.16
CA TRP A 37 -3.91 -17.95 1.72
C TRP A 37 -3.92 -16.98 2.89
N LEU A 38 -2.93 -17.07 3.80
CA LEU A 38 -2.78 -16.13 4.90
C LEU A 38 -2.63 -14.70 4.37
N LEU A 39 -1.70 -14.45 3.43
CA LEU A 39 -1.51 -13.13 2.84
C LEU A 39 -2.79 -12.63 2.14
N LEU A 40 -3.45 -13.48 1.34
CA LEU A 40 -4.68 -13.13 0.65
C LEU A 40 -5.78 -12.74 1.65
N ALA A 41 -5.94 -13.49 2.74
CA ALA A 41 -6.92 -13.18 3.77
C ALA A 41 -6.64 -11.83 4.45
N ILE A 42 -5.43 -11.63 4.97
CA ILE A 42 -5.10 -10.39 5.71
C ILE A 42 -5.00 -9.16 4.81
N LEU A 43 -4.73 -9.32 3.52
CA LEU A 43 -4.70 -8.21 2.55
C LEU A 43 -6.10 -7.84 2.08
N PHE A 44 -6.91 -8.82 1.67
CA PHE A 44 -8.18 -8.56 0.98
C PHE A 44 -9.38 -8.43 1.92
N ILE A 45 -9.43 -9.11 3.07
CA ILE A 45 -10.56 -8.96 4.00
C ILE A 45 -10.65 -7.53 4.56
N PRO A 46 -9.58 -6.95 5.15
CA PRO A 46 -9.63 -5.56 5.61
C PRO A 46 -9.84 -4.56 4.48
N MET A 47 -9.31 -4.84 3.27
CA MET A 47 -9.51 -4.00 2.09
C MET A 47 -10.98 -3.97 1.67
N PHE A 48 -11.65 -5.11 1.71
CA PHE A 48 -13.06 -5.22 1.40
C PHE A 48 -13.90 -4.44 2.42
N ILE A 49 -13.63 -4.64 3.72
CA ILE A 49 -14.32 -3.94 4.81
C ILE A 49 -14.10 -2.42 4.68
N SER A 50 -12.86 -1.96 4.52
CA SER A 50 -12.54 -0.54 4.33
C SER A 50 -13.23 0.03 3.08
N GLY A 51 -13.29 -0.73 1.99
CA GLY A 51 -14.02 -0.36 0.78
C GLY A 51 -15.51 -0.14 1.03
N LEU A 52 -16.16 -1.04 1.79
CA LEU A 52 -17.57 -0.90 2.19
C LEU A 52 -17.78 0.31 3.10
N VAL A 53 -16.92 0.51 4.11
CA VAL A 53 -16.98 1.67 5.01
C VAL A 53 -16.86 2.97 4.23
N MET A 54 -15.85 3.10 3.35
CA MET A 54 -15.70 4.29 2.51
C MET A 54 -16.88 4.48 1.56
N MET A 55 -17.45 3.41 1.04
CA MET A 55 -18.60 3.50 0.17
C MET A 55 -19.85 4.06 0.87
N ILE A 56 -20.03 3.74 2.14
CA ILE A 56 -21.16 4.20 2.96
C ILE A 56 -20.90 5.62 3.48
N PHE A 57 -19.74 5.86 4.09
CA PHE A 57 -19.46 7.09 4.84
C PHE A 57 -18.71 8.16 4.04
N SER A 58 -17.98 7.80 2.98
CA SER A 58 -17.11 8.74 2.24
C SER A 58 -16.94 8.36 0.76
N PRO A 59 -18.02 8.30 -0.04
CA PRO A 59 -17.98 7.78 -1.41
C PRO A 59 -17.11 8.61 -2.35
N GLU A 60 -16.95 9.91 -2.09
CA GLU A 60 -16.04 10.77 -2.86
C GLU A 60 -14.56 10.40 -2.62
N LEU A 61 -14.19 10.05 -1.39
CA LEU A 61 -12.85 9.57 -1.07
C LEU A 61 -12.58 8.24 -1.78
N LEU A 62 -13.54 7.31 -1.78
CA LEU A 62 -13.44 6.06 -2.54
C LEU A 62 -13.26 6.31 -4.04
N LYS A 63 -14.06 7.21 -4.63
CA LYS A 63 -13.98 7.57 -6.05
C LYS A 63 -12.61 8.14 -6.42
N LYS A 64 -12.07 9.07 -5.62
CA LYS A 64 -10.72 9.62 -5.79
C LYS A 64 -9.66 8.51 -5.76
N ARG A 65 -9.75 7.60 -4.78
CA ARG A 65 -8.81 6.48 -4.66
C ARG A 65 -8.90 5.44 -5.78
N LEU A 66 -10.08 5.22 -6.35
CA LEU A 66 -10.25 4.35 -7.52
C LEU A 66 -9.73 5.00 -8.80
N ASN A 67 -9.69 6.33 -8.88
CA ASN A 67 -9.15 7.06 -10.01
C ASN A 67 -7.62 7.21 -9.87
N ALA A 68 -6.88 6.19 -10.29
CA ALA A 68 -5.42 6.12 -10.18
C ALA A 68 -4.70 6.58 -11.45
N LYS A 69 -5.29 7.49 -12.23
CA LYS A 69 -4.63 8.04 -13.43
C LYS A 69 -3.61 9.08 -12.99
N GLU A 70 -2.35 8.67 -13.03
CA GLU A 70 -1.22 9.54 -12.74
C GLU A 70 -0.73 10.22 -14.03
N SER A 71 -0.71 11.55 -14.05
CA SER A 71 -0.27 12.35 -15.19
C SER A 71 1.25 12.57 -15.18
N GLU A 72 1.85 12.61 -13.98
CA GLU A 72 3.27 12.91 -13.81
C GLU A 72 4.16 11.72 -14.19
N LYS A 73 5.12 11.97 -15.11
CA LYS A 73 6.01 10.92 -15.66
C LYS A 73 6.83 10.22 -14.57
N GLU A 74 7.33 10.97 -13.60
CA GLU A 74 8.12 10.40 -12.50
C GLU A 74 7.28 9.47 -11.62
N GLN A 75 6.04 9.82 -11.35
CA GLN A 75 5.13 9.00 -10.57
C GLN A 75 4.69 7.75 -11.33
N GLN A 76 4.47 7.86 -12.64
CA GLN A 76 4.25 6.69 -13.50
C GLN A 76 5.43 5.71 -13.46
N GLN A 77 6.67 6.20 -13.43
CA GLN A 77 7.85 5.33 -13.27
C GLN A 77 7.84 4.62 -11.93
N VAL A 78 7.58 5.34 -10.83
CA VAL A 78 7.48 4.74 -9.48
C VAL A 78 6.40 3.65 -9.45
N ILE A 79 5.24 3.89 -10.07
CA ILE A 79 4.16 2.90 -10.17
C ILE A 79 4.60 1.66 -10.96
N LYS A 80 5.24 1.84 -12.12
CA LYS A 80 5.73 0.74 -12.97
C LYS A 80 6.80 -0.09 -12.26
N PHE A 81 7.78 0.55 -11.62
CA PHE A 81 8.82 -0.16 -10.87
C PHE A 81 8.24 -0.86 -9.63
N SER A 82 7.28 -0.25 -8.94
CA SER A 82 6.57 -0.90 -7.84
C SER A 82 5.80 -2.14 -8.33
N ALA A 83 5.11 -2.05 -9.47
CA ALA A 83 4.39 -3.17 -10.05
C ALA A 83 5.34 -4.32 -10.43
N LEU A 84 6.46 -4.00 -11.08
CA LEU A 84 7.49 -4.99 -11.42
C LEU A 84 8.06 -5.66 -10.16
N MET A 85 8.36 -4.87 -9.13
CA MET A 85 8.83 -5.36 -7.83
C MET A 85 7.83 -6.33 -7.21
N PHE A 86 6.53 -5.98 -7.12
CA PHE A 86 5.51 -6.86 -6.55
C PHE A 86 5.31 -8.15 -7.36
N ILE A 87 5.27 -8.06 -8.68
CA ILE A 87 5.16 -9.25 -9.55
C ILE A 87 6.33 -10.18 -9.27
N THR A 88 7.55 -9.64 -9.26
CA THR A 88 8.78 -10.42 -9.00
C THR A 88 8.77 -11.01 -7.59
N ALA A 89 8.38 -10.23 -6.58
CA ALA A 89 8.30 -10.69 -5.19
C ALA A 89 7.29 -11.82 -4.99
N PHE A 90 6.11 -11.76 -5.64
CA PHE A 90 5.09 -12.80 -5.52
C PHE A 90 5.44 -14.06 -6.29
N LEU A 91 5.98 -13.93 -7.52
CA LEU A 91 6.46 -15.09 -8.27
C LEU A 91 7.60 -15.81 -7.54
N THR A 92 8.58 -15.05 -7.04
CA THR A 92 9.70 -15.63 -6.28
C THR A 92 9.27 -16.24 -4.96
N ALA A 93 8.23 -15.71 -4.30
CA ALA A 93 7.66 -16.33 -3.11
C ALA A 93 7.04 -17.71 -3.41
N GLY A 94 6.30 -17.84 -4.52
CA GLY A 94 5.74 -19.13 -4.91
C GLY A 94 6.83 -20.11 -5.37
N PHE A 95 7.83 -19.67 -6.13
CA PHE A 95 8.98 -20.52 -6.45
C PHE A 95 9.79 -20.94 -5.21
N SER A 96 10.00 -20.03 -4.27
CA SER A 96 10.63 -20.30 -2.98
C SER A 96 9.85 -21.35 -2.18
N PHE A 97 8.51 -21.32 -2.22
CA PHE A 97 7.68 -22.39 -1.67
C PHE A 97 7.88 -23.71 -2.43
N ARG A 98 7.77 -23.70 -3.75
CA ARG A 98 7.83 -24.89 -4.62
C ARG A 98 9.16 -25.64 -4.54
N PHE A 99 10.27 -24.89 -4.53
CA PHE A 99 11.63 -25.44 -4.55
C PHE A 99 12.29 -25.42 -3.16
N HIS A 100 11.55 -25.02 -2.13
CA HIS A 100 12.03 -24.94 -0.75
C HIS A 100 13.25 -24.03 -0.52
N TRP A 101 13.41 -22.97 -1.34
CA TRP A 101 14.52 -22.03 -1.24
C TRP A 101 14.31 -21.00 -0.14
N LEU A 102 15.29 -20.85 0.77
CA LEU A 102 15.34 -19.78 1.79
C LEU A 102 13.99 -19.55 2.50
N ARG A 103 13.34 -20.66 2.85
CA ARG A 103 12.05 -20.68 3.54
C ARG A 103 12.23 -20.23 4.98
N LEU A 104 11.34 -19.34 5.42
CA LEU A 104 11.30 -18.88 6.80
C LEU A 104 10.42 -19.79 7.64
N SER A 105 10.64 -19.79 8.96
CA SER A 105 9.81 -20.54 9.89
C SER A 105 8.38 -19.98 9.92
N PRO A 106 7.36 -20.82 10.16
CA PRO A 106 5.97 -20.36 10.28
C PRO A 106 5.76 -19.27 11.35
N ASN A 107 6.54 -19.30 12.44
CA ASN A 107 6.50 -18.31 13.50
C ASN A 107 6.78 -16.90 12.99
N ILE A 108 7.75 -16.75 12.06
CA ILE A 108 8.05 -15.46 11.44
C ILE A 108 6.85 -14.96 10.63
N SER A 109 6.17 -15.85 9.91
CA SER A 109 4.97 -15.48 9.13
C SER A 109 3.81 -15.04 10.01
N TYR A 110 3.62 -15.65 11.19
CA TYR A 110 2.59 -15.19 12.14
C TYR A 110 2.92 -13.82 12.73
N VAL A 111 4.15 -13.59 13.17
CA VAL A 111 4.58 -12.29 13.68
C VAL A 111 4.46 -11.22 12.59
N ALA A 112 4.87 -11.53 11.36
CA ALA A 112 4.73 -10.62 10.23
C ALA A 112 3.27 -10.33 9.89
N ALA A 113 2.36 -11.30 10.04
CA ALA A 113 0.92 -11.08 9.82
C ALA A 113 0.33 -10.14 10.88
N VAL A 114 0.75 -10.24 12.14
CA VAL A 114 0.35 -9.29 13.19
C VAL A 114 0.85 -7.88 12.85
N ILE A 115 2.14 -7.75 12.50
CA ILE A 115 2.73 -6.46 12.09
C ILE A 115 1.98 -5.89 10.87
N PHE A 116 1.65 -6.74 9.90
CA PHE A 116 0.89 -6.35 8.72
C PHE A 116 -0.50 -5.79 9.10
N LEU A 117 -1.23 -6.47 9.97
CA LEU A 117 -2.56 -6.00 10.42
C LEU A 117 -2.48 -4.71 11.23
N LEU A 118 -1.45 -4.54 12.07
CA LEU A 118 -1.21 -3.28 12.78
C LEU A 118 -0.91 -2.13 11.81
N ALA A 119 -0.05 -2.36 10.81
CA ALA A 119 0.24 -1.39 9.77
C ALA A 119 -1.01 -1.07 8.93
N TYR A 120 -1.90 -2.04 8.72
CA TYR A 120 -3.19 -1.83 8.08
C TYR A 120 -4.09 -0.91 8.91
N GLY A 121 -4.13 -1.11 10.24
CA GLY A 121 -4.84 -0.24 11.18
C GLY A 121 -4.31 1.19 11.13
N LEU A 122 -2.99 1.37 11.16
CA LEU A 122 -2.36 2.69 10.98
C LEU A 122 -2.75 3.32 9.65
N TYR A 123 -2.73 2.55 8.56
CA TYR A 123 -3.14 3.02 7.24
C TYR A 123 -4.59 3.49 7.20
N ALA A 124 -5.50 2.76 7.86
CA ALA A 124 -6.90 3.12 7.99
C ALA A 124 -7.09 4.41 8.82
N GLU A 125 -6.34 4.56 9.90
CA GLU A 125 -6.38 5.76 10.75
C GLU A 125 -5.89 7.01 9.99
N VAL A 126 -4.82 6.87 9.21
CA VAL A 126 -4.33 7.96 8.36
C VAL A 126 -5.39 8.42 7.35
N LEU A 127 -6.19 7.49 6.81
CA LEU A 127 -7.31 7.82 5.91
C LEU A 127 -8.47 8.51 6.61
N ARG A 128 -8.70 8.18 7.88
CA ARG A 128 -9.72 8.83 8.71
C ARG A 128 -9.30 10.27 9.03
N GLU A 129 -8.03 10.48 9.34
CA GLU A 129 -7.49 11.78 9.74
C GLU A 129 -7.35 12.75 8.55
N ASN A 130 -6.92 12.28 7.38
CA ASN A 130 -6.67 13.16 6.24
C ASN A 130 -7.66 12.94 5.08
N ALA A 131 -8.67 13.80 5.03
CA ALA A 131 -9.69 13.83 3.97
C ALA A 131 -9.15 14.22 2.57
N TYR A 132 -7.96 14.83 2.50
CA TYR A 132 -7.31 15.23 1.24
C TYR A 132 -6.44 14.12 0.64
N LEU A 133 -6.40 12.92 1.22
CA LEU A 133 -5.59 11.83 0.69
C LEU A 133 -6.06 11.36 -0.69
N ALA A 134 -5.27 11.68 -1.71
CA ALA A 134 -5.40 11.19 -3.07
C ALA A 134 -4.26 10.21 -3.42
N ARG A 135 -4.43 9.42 -4.49
CA ARG A 135 -3.36 8.57 -5.03
C ARG A 135 -2.39 9.33 -5.94
N THR A 136 -2.80 10.47 -6.45
CA THR A 136 -2.02 11.40 -7.26
C THR A 136 -1.44 12.50 -6.37
N ILE A 137 -0.28 13.03 -6.75
CA ILE A 137 0.36 14.14 -6.04
C ILE A 137 -0.19 15.44 -6.62
N GLU A 138 -1.27 15.93 -6.04
CA GLU A 138 -1.93 17.17 -6.46
C GLU A 138 -2.44 17.90 -5.21
N VAL A 139 -2.27 19.23 -5.18
CA VAL A 139 -2.91 20.06 -4.15
C VAL A 139 -4.35 20.32 -4.55
N GLN A 140 -5.27 20.01 -3.65
CA GLN A 140 -6.70 20.20 -3.86
C GLN A 140 -7.12 21.63 -3.50
N GLU A 141 -8.15 22.12 -4.17
CA GLU A 141 -8.73 23.42 -3.85
C GLU A 141 -9.23 23.44 -2.39
N GLY A 142 -8.80 24.45 -1.63
CA GLY A 142 -9.12 24.56 -0.19
C GLY A 142 -8.40 23.53 0.71
N GLN A 143 -7.36 22.85 0.20
CA GLN A 143 -6.52 21.97 1.00
C GLN A 143 -5.79 22.75 2.10
N LYS A 144 -5.82 22.21 3.32
CA LYS A 144 -5.07 22.71 4.46
C LYS A 144 -4.00 21.71 4.85
N VAL A 145 -2.91 22.21 5.43
CA VAL A 145 -1.92 21.35 6.09
C VAL A 145 -2.58 20.70 7.29
N ILE A 146 -2.50 19.37 7.37
CA ILE A 146 -2.91 18.61 8.54
C ILE A 146 -1.67 18.36 9.38
N ASP A 147 -1.66 18.90 10.59
CA ASP A 147 -0.56 18.80 11.55
C ASP A 147 -1.01 18.21 12.91
N THR A 148 -2.17 17.54 12.93
CA THR A 148 -2.72 16.84 14.10
C THR A 148 -2.38 15.34 14.08
N GLY A 149 -2.68 14.64 15.19
CA GLY A 149 -2.65 13.17 15.26
C GLY A 149 -1.36 12.55 14.73
N LEU A 150 -1.45 11.64 13.77
CA LEU A 150 -0.26 10.97 13.21
C LEU A 150 0.67 11.92 12.44
N TYR A 151 0.11 12.97 11.84
CA TYR A 151 0.86 14.01 11.14
C TYR A 151 1.63 14.92 12.13
N SER A 152 1.24 14.96 13.40
CA SER A 152 2.03 15.63 14.45
C SER A 152 3.28 14.85 14.89
N ILE A 153 3.47 13.62 14.40
CA ILE A 153 4.60 12.75 14.78
C ILE A 153 5.56 12.57 13.60
N VAL A 154 5.02 12.26 12.41
CA VAL A 154 5.78 12.02 11.19
C VAL A 154 5.09 12.72 10.02
N ARG A 155 5.86 13.28 9.08
CA ARG A 155 5.27 14.06 7.98
C ARG A 155 4.44 13.23 7.02
N HIS A 156 4.84 11.97 6.82
CA HIS A 156 4.20 11.06 5.86
C HIS A 156 3.77 9.73 6.50
N PRO A 157 2.79 9.75 7.42
CA PRO A 157 2.39 8.55 8.15
C PRO A 157 1.79 7.47 7.23
N MET A 158 1.18 7.88 6.11
CA MET A 158 0.70 6.94 5.09
C MET A 158 1.86 6.11 4.52
N TYR A 159 2.97 6.76 4.18
CA TYR A 159 4.10 6.08 3.55
C TYR A 159 4.82 5.15 4.52
N ALA A 160 4.95 5.56 5.79
CA ALA A 160 5.43 4.68 6.85
C ALA A 160 4.55 3.43 6.99
N ALA A 161 3.22 3.58 7.01
CA ALA A 161 2.30 2.45 7.07
C ALA A 161 2.39 1.54 5.83
N THR A 162 2.48 2.10 4.61
CA THR A 162 2.63 1.29 3.39
C THR A 162 3.96 0.56 3.32
N LEU A 163 5.04 1.18 3.81
CA LEU A 163 6.35 0.55 3.87
C LEU A 163 6.28 -0.71 4.75
N LEU A 164 5.71 -0.61 5.95
CA LEU A 164 5.53 -1.75 6.84
C LEU A 164 4.65 -2.84 6.22
N LEU A 165 3.51 -2.45 5.62
CA LEU A 165 2.62 -3.39 4.92
C LEU A 165 3.37 -4.16 3.84
N PHE A 166 4.09 -3.46 2.97
CA PHE A 166 4.72 -4.06 1.79
C PHE A 166 5.90 -4.95 2.17
N LEU A 167 6.75 -4.52 3.09
CA LEU A 167 7.85 -5.35 3.57
C LEU A 167 7.35 -6.60 4.30
N ALA A 168 6.30 -6.48 5.11
CA ALA A 168 5.74 -7.62 5.83
C ALA A 168 5.20 -8.71 4.88
N MET A 169 4.75 -8.38 3.67
CA MET A 169 4.22 -9.37 2.72
C MET A 169 5.19 -10.53 2.45
N GLY A 170 6.48 -10.24 2.23
CA GLY A 170 7.48 -11.29 1.95
C GLY A 170 7.68 -12.24 3.14
N LEU A 171 7.65 -11.71 4.35
CA LEU A 171 7.77 -12.48 5.60
C LEU A 171 6.51 -13.30 5.88
N VAL A 172 5.32 -12.73 5.62
CA VAL A 172 4.03 -13.45 5.69
C VAL A 172 4.04 -14.64 4.72
N LEU A 173 4.55 -14.45 3.51
CA LEU A 173 4.74 -15.50 2.51
C LEU A 173 5.76 -16.57 2.95
N GLY A 174 6.58 -16.28 3.97
CA GLY A 174 7.60 -17.20 4.45
C GLY A 174 8.77 -17.33 3.47
N SER A 175 9.04 -16.28 2.68
CA SER A 175 10.11 -16.24 1.68
C SER A 175 11.06 -15.09 1.94
N LEU A 176 12.29 -15.41 2.34
CA LEU A 176 13.34 -14.41 2.53
C LEU A 176 13.68 -13.69 1.21
N VAL A 177 13.66 -14.42 0.08
CA VAL A 177 13.92 -13.83 -1.25
C VAL A 177 12.88 -12.77 -1.59
N SER A 178 11.59 -13.09 -1.39
CA SER A 178 10.49 -12.15 -1.61
C SER A 178 10.65 -10.89 -0.74
N PHE A 179 10.98 -11.08 0.54
CA PHE A 179 11.26 -9.98 1.47
C PHE A 179 12.39 -9.07 0.99
N LEU A 180 13.52 -9.65 0.55
CA LEU A 180 14.66 -8.88 0.05
C LEU A 180 14.31 -8.08 -1.21
N ILE A 181 13.49 -8.64 -2.11
CA ILE A 181 12.99 -7.90 -3.29
C ILE A 181 12.11 -6.72 -2.86
N LEU A 182 11.25 -6.91 -1.85
CA LEU A 182 10.37 -5.87 -1.33
C LEU A 182 11.13 -4.72 -0.65
N LEU A 183 12.37 -4.94 -0.17
CA LEU A 183 13.24 -3.84 0.31
C LEU A 183 13.53 -2.81 -0.79
N ALA A 184 13.43 -3.17 -2.07
CA ALA A 184 13.53 -2.21 -3.18
C ALA A 184 12.42 -1.13 -3.15
N TYR A 185 11.38 -1.29 -2.32
CA TYR A 185 10.39 -0.25 -2.09
C TYR A 185 10.95 0.97 -1.36
N LEU A 186 11.98 0.82 -0.53
CA LEU A 186 12.62 1.92 0.22
C LEU A 186 13.08 3.09 -0.69
N PRO A 187 13.91 2.88 -1.72
CA PRO A 187 14.30 3.96 -2.61
C PRO A 187 13.12 4.51 -3.44
N LEU A 188 12.15 3.67 -3.80
CA LEU A 188 10.95 4.10 -4.54
C LEU A 188 10.09 5.06 -3.73
N ILE A 189 9.87 4.76 -2.45
CA ILE A 189 9.06 5.60 -1.58
C ILE A 189 9.78 6.90 -1.21
N VAL A 190 11.11 6.86 -1.01
CA VAL A 190 11.91 8.07 -0.80
C VAL A 190 11.84 8.99 -2.01
N LYS A 191 11.95 8.46 -3.23
CA LYS A 191 11.79 9.25 -4.45
C LYS A 191 10.39 9.89 -4.52
N ARG A 192 9.35 9.11 -4.19
CA ARG A 192 7.97 9.58 -4.19
C ARG A 192 7.74 10.70 -3.17
N ILE A 193 8.23 10.54 -1.94
CA ILE A 193 8.16 11.54 -0.87
C ILE A 193 8.82 12.84 -1.30
N ARG A 194 10.05 12.78 -1.84
CA ARG A 194 10.77 13.99 -2.27
C ARG A 194 10.02 14.75 -3.35
N ASN A 195 9.45 14.05 -4.33
CA ASN A 195 8.65 14.70 -5.36
C ASN A 195 7.36 15.31 -4.78
N GLU A 196 6.71 14.63 -3.83
CA GLU A 196 5.55 15.17 -3.14
C GLU A 196 5.88 16.42 -2.33
N GLU A 197 6.98 16.42 -1.56
CA GLU A 197 7.40 17.58 -0.79
C GLU A 197 7.70 18.79 -1.68
N VAL A 198 8.28 18.59 -2.87
CA VAL A 198 8.49 19.68 -3.84
C VAL A 198 7.16 20.31 -4.28
N VAL A 199 6.15 19.47 -4.57
CA VAL A 199 4.81 19.95 -4.95
C VAL A 199 4.13 20.65 -3.78
N LEU A 200 4.19 20.07 -2.58
CA LEU A 200 3.56 20.64 -1.38
C LEU A 200 4.19 21.97 -0.97
N VAL A 201 5.52 22.12 -1.03
CA VAL A 201 6.17 23.41 -0.76
C VAL A 201 5.76 24.47 -1.77
N ARG A 202 5.62 24.09 -3.05
CA ARG A 202 5.25 25.02 -4.12
C ARG A 202 3.79 25.46 -4.06
N ASP A 203 2.89 24.51 -3.82
CA ASP A 203 1.46 24.69 -4.09
C ASP A 203 0.59 24.69 -2.81
N LEU A 204 1.09 24.23 -1.64
CA LEU A 204 0.34 24.18 -0.38
C LEU A 204 0.83 25.26 0.60
N GLN A 205 0.00 26.29 0.78
CA GLN A 205 0.28 27.37 1.71
C GLN A 205 0.49 26.86 3.16
N GLY A 206 1.59 27.26 3.78
CA GLY A 206 1.94 26.89 5.16
C GLY A 206 2.71 25.58 5.29
N TYR A 207 2.90 24.82 4.22
CA TYR A 207 3.62 23.54 4.28
C TYR A 207 5.10 23.71 4.64
N GLU A 208 5.77 24.76 4.18
CA GLU A 208 7.17 25.03 4.53
C GLU A 208 7.37 25.22 6.04
N VAL A 209 6.40 25.85 6.73
CA VAL A 209 6.44 26.02 8.19
C VAL A 209 6.26 24.67 8.90
N TYR A 210 5.35 23.84 8.41
CA TYR A 210 5.14 22.48 8.91
C TYR A 210 6.38 21.60 8.69
N GLN A 211 7.01 21.68 7.53
CA GLN A 211 8.23 20.94 7.20
C GLN A 211 9.38 21.26 8.17
N LYS A 212 9.49 22.52 8.62
CA LYS A 212 10.50 22.97 9.60
C LYS A 212 10.23 22.50 11.03
N LYS A 213 8.98 22.15 11.38
CA LYS A 213 8.65 21.61 12.71
C LYS A 213 9.09 20.15 12.89
N PHE A 214 9.19 19.38 11.82
CA PHE A 214 9.43 17.92 11.89
C PHE A 214 10.62 17.50 11.02
N VAL A 215 11.62 16.88 11.64
CA VAL A 215 12.88 16.46 10.98
C VAL A 215 12.74 15.14 10.22
N ILE A 216 11.76 14.30 10.59
CA ILE A 216 11.59 12.95 10.04
C ILE A 216 10.53 12.96 8.93
N ALA A 217 10.94 12.64 7.70
CA ALA A 217 10.07 12.30 6.56
C ALA A 217 9.65 10.83 6.63
#